data_AF-A0A537XTB7-F1
#
_entry.id   AF-A0A537XTB7-F1
#
_cell.length_a   1.000
_cell.length_b   1.000
_cell.length_c   1.000
_cell.angle_alpha   90.00
_cell.angle_beta   90.00
_cell.angle_gamma   90.00
#
_symmetry.space_group_name_H-M   'P 1'
#
loop_
_entity.id
_entity.type
_entity.pdbx_description
1 polymer ?
#
loop_
_entity_poly.entity_id
_entity_poly.type
_entity_poly.pdbx_seq_one_letter_code
_entity_poly.pdbx_strand_id
1 'polypeptide(L)'
;SSYDLDKQVTSDGATWLDRQLISRNRIARARVGFGEEVTKALEARTDELVRRGHASRTPDGVVRARADLLATLQRNELERTGAELAKEYNLPFYMGEAGEQVQGKFTGTLQLASGKFAMIENAFEFQLVPWRPAIDDRLGREITGVILDGGGIEWRLGRVLGLGL
;
A
#
# COMPACT_ATOMS: atom_id res chain seq x y z
N SER A 1 10.65 -2.61 -16.85
CA SER A 1 10.98 -3.85 -17.59
C SER A 1 9.78 -4.78 -17.50
N SER A 2 9.62 -5.76 -18.41
CA SER A 2 8.51 -6.73 -18.34
C SER A 2 8.51 -7.53 -17.02
N TYR A 3 9.70 -7.83 -16.46
CA TYR A 3 9.84 -8.47 -15.14
C TYR A 3 9.17 -7.69 -13.99
N ASP A 4 9.09 -6.36 -14.10
CA ASP A 4 8.38 -5.53 -13.10
C ASP A 4 6.85 -5.61 -13.29
N LEU A 5 6.39 -5.75 -14.54
CA LEU A 5 4.96 -5.93 -14.84
C LEU A 5 4.45 -7.30 -14.38
N ASP A 6 5.20 -8.38 -14.61
CA ASP A 6 4.78 -9.72 -14.20
C ASP A 6 4.61 -9.82 -12.68
N LYS A 7 5.49 -9.19 -11.91
CA LYS A 7 5.35 -9.08 -10.45
C LYS A 7 4.08 -8.34 -10.05
N GLN A 8 3.74 -7.27 -10.77
CA GLN A 8 2.51 -6.53 -10.51
C GLN A 8 1.25 -7.32 -10.87
N VAL A 9 1.30 -8.13 -11.94
CA VAL A 9 0.18 -9.00 -12.34
C VAL A 9 -0.19 -9.95 -11.21
N THR A 10 0.80 -10.62 -10.61
CA THR A 10 0.57 -11.66 -9.58
C THR A 10 0.47 -11.12 -8.15
N SER A 11 0.82 -9.85 -7.92
CA SER A 11 0.87 -9.25 -6.58
C SER A 11 -0.47 -9.34 -5.85
N ASP A 12 -0.43 -9.61 -4.55
CA ASP A 12 -1.58 -9.51 -3.65
C ASP A 12 -1.90 -8.08 -3.22
N GLY A 13 -0.94 -7.16 -3.35
CA GLY A 13 -1.10 -5.74 -3.05
C GLY A 13 -1.63 -4.89 -4.20
N ALA A 14 -1.86 -3.60 -3.90
CA ALA A 14 -2.37 -2.60 -4.83
C ALA A 14 -1.24 -2.05 -5.72
N THR A 15 -1.22 -2.44 -6.99
CA THR A 15 -0.14 -2.13 -7.92
C THR A 15 -0.41 -0.89 -8.79
N TRP A 16 0.55 -0.52 -9.64
CA TRP A 16 0.32 0.54 -10.61
C TRP A 16 -0.71 0.12 -11.68
N LEU A 17 -0.77 -1.16 -12.04
CA LEU A 17 -1.79 -1.70 -12.96
C LEU A 17 -3.21 -1.45 -12.42
N ASP A 18 -3.45 -1.67 -11.12
CA ASP A 18 -4.75 -1.44 -10.50
C ASP A 18 -5.15 0.05 -10.56
N ARG A 19 -4.18 0.95 -10.37
CA ARG A 19 -4.37 2.41 -10.50
C ARG A 19 -4.68 2.82 -11.94
N GLN A 20 -4.11 2.13 -12.94
CA GLN A 20 -4.46 2.36 -14.35
C GLN A 20 -5.87 1.85 -14.67
N LEU A 21 -6.29 0.70 -14.15
CA LEU A 21 -7.62 0.13 -14.39
C LEU A 21 -8.74 1.04 -13.87
N ILE A 22 -8.55 1.70 -12.72
CA ILE A 22 -9.55 2.63 -12.17
C ILE A 22 -9.50 4.02 -12.81
N SER A 23 -8.34 4.43 -13.31
CA SER A 23 -8.16 5.71 -13.98
C SER A 23 -8.71 5.59 -15.40
N ARG A 24 -10.02 5.80 -15.56
CA ARG A 24 -10.82 5.69 -16.81
C ARG A 24 -10.26 6.44 -18.05
N ASN A 25 -9.07 7.05 -18.02
CA ASN A 25 -8.61 8.00 -19.04
C ASN A 25 -7.10 7.96 -19.41
N ARG A 26 -6.37 6.85 -19.25
CA ARG A 26 -4.91 6.83 -19.55
C ARG A 26 -4.37 5.84 -20.57
N ILE A 27 -5.16 4.87 -21.05
CA ILE A 27 -4.65 3.95 -22.10
C ILE A 27 -4.57 4.63 -23.47
N ALA A 28 -5.14 5.82 -23.65
CA ALA A 28 -5.10 6.57 -24.91
C ALA A 28 -3.73 7.20 -25.27
N ARG A 29 -2.67 7.09 -24.45
CA ARG A 29 -1.38 7.80 -24.69
C ARG A 29 -0.09 7.01 -24.45
N ALA A 30 -0.10 5.68 -24.50
CA ALA A 30 1.16 4.93 -24.54
C ALA A 30 1.66 4.80 -25.99
N ARG A 31 2.80 5.47 -26.27
CA ARG A 31 3.55 5.44 -27.54
C ARG A 31 3.74 4.01 -28.06
N VAL A 32 3.59 3.84 -29.37
CA VAL A 32 3.89 2.65 -30.17
C VAL A 32 5.20 2.01 -29.70
N GLY A 33 5.13 0.79 -29.15
CA GLY A 33 6.29 0.00 -28.70
C GLY A 33 6.23 -0.51 -27.26
N PHE A 34 5.69 0.27 -26.30
CA PHE A 34 5.57 -0.14 -24.88
C PHE A 34 4.12 -0.39 -24.44
N GLY A 35 3.16 -0.14 -25.35
CA GLY A 35 1.74 -0.32 -25.10
C GLY A 35 1.31 -1.79 -25.04
N GLU A 36 1.86 -2.65 -25.89
CA GLU A 36 1.39 -4.04 -26.00
C GLU A 36 1.69 -4.87 -24.74
N GLU A 37 2.90 -4.77 -24.19
CA GLU A 37 3.26 -5.44 -22.93
C GLU A 37 2.40 -4.95 -21.77
N VAL A 38 2.15 -3.64 -21.69
CA VAL A 38 1.28 -3.04 -20.66
C VAL A 38 -0.17 -3.47 -20.84
N THR A 39 -0.68 -3.53 -22.07
CA THR A 39 -2.03 -4.03 -22.36
C THR A 39 -2.17 -5.50 -21.94
N LYS A 40 -1.20 -6.35 -22.30
CA LYS A 40 -1.17 -7.77 -21.87
C LYS A 40 -1.12 -7.89 -20.35
N ALA A 41 -0.29 -7.07 -19.68
CA ALA A 41 -0.21 -7.06 -18.22
C ALA A 41 -1.52 -6.57 -17.57
N LEU A 42 -2.18 -5.56 -18.14
CA LEU A 42 -3.49 -5.08 -17.65
C LEU A 42 -4.58 -6.15 -17.80
N GLU A 43 -4.57 -6.88 -18.92
CA GLU A 43 -5.51 -7.98 -19.15
C GLU A 43 -5.24 -9.15 -18.20
N ALA A 44 -3.99 -9.59 -18.07
CA ALA A 44 -3.62 -10.65 -17.14
C ALA A 44 -3.91 -10.27 -15.68
N ARG A 45 -3.65 -9.01 -15.29
CA ARG A 45 -4.01 -8.48 -13.97
C ARG A 45 -5.52 -8.49 -13.77
N THR A 46 -6.28 -8.09 -14.78
CA THR A 46 -7.74 -8.12 -14.74
C THR A 46 -8.27 -9.52 -14.49
N ASP A 47 -7.74 -10.52 -15.21
CA ASP A 47 -8.12 -11.92 -15.01
C ASP A 47 -7.84 -12.39 -13.59
N GLU A 48 -6.70 -11.99 -13.04
CA GLU A 48 -6.35 -12.30 -11.65
C GLU A 48 -7.31 -11.64 -10.64
N LEU A 49 -7.66 -10.37 -10.86
CA LEU A 49 -8.64 -9.67 -10.03
C LEU A 49 -10.03 -10.31 -10.13
N VAL A 50 -10.44 -10.78 -11.31
CA VAL A 50 -11.71 -11.50 -11.50
C VAL A 50 -11.67 -12.84 -10.77
N ARG A 51 -10.59 -13.61 -10.94
CA ARG A 51 -10.38 -14.90 -10.27
C ARG A 51 -10.41 -14.77 -8.75
N ARG A 52 -9.90 -13.67 -8.20
CA ARG A 52 -9.91 -13.36 -6.76
C ARG A 52 -11.21 -12.68 -6.28
N GLY A 53 -12.18 -12.42 -7.16
CA GLY A 53 -13.45 -11.77 -6.80
C GLY A 53 -13.34 -10.26 -6.51
N HIS A 54 -12.24 -9.63 -6.91
CA HIS A 54 -12.03 -8.18 -6.80
C HIS A 54 -12.57 -7.41 -8.02
N ALA A 55 -12.84 -8.10 -9.12
CA ALA A 55 -13.49 -7.56 -10.30
C ALA A 55 -14.48 -8.58 -10.88
N SER A 56 -15.37 -8.12 -11.76
CA SER A 56 -16.23 -8.99 -12.56
C SER A 56 -16.20 -8.58 -14.02
N ARG A 57 -16.41 -9.56 -14.91
CA ARG A 57 -16.65 -9.32 -16.34
C ARG A 57 -18.14 -9.41 -16.60
N THR A 58 -18.68 -8.40 -17.25
CA THR A 58 -20.07 -8.36 -17.66
C THR A 58 -20.27 -9.19 -18.94
N PRO A 59 -21.52 -9.56 -19.30
CA PRO A 59 -21.78 -10.31 -20.52
C PRO A 59 -21.31 -9.60 -21.81
N ASP A 60 -21.28 -8.27 -21.79
CA ASP A 60 -20.77 -7.39 -22.84
C ASP A 60 -19.24 -7.20 -22.81
N GLY A 61 -18.52 -7.92 -21.93
CA GLY A 61 -17.06 -7.92 -21.84
C GLY A 61 -16.47 -6.75 -21.05
N VAL A 62 -17.29 -5.91 -20.43
CA VAL A 62 -16.83 -4.78 -19.63
C VAL A 62 -16.36 -5.27 -18.26
N VAL A 63 -15.17 -4.82 -17.86
CA VAL A 63 -14.58 -5.15 -16.55
C VAL A 63 -15.06 -4.13 -15.52
N ARG A 64 -15.62 -4.62 -14.42
CA ARG A 64 -16.05 -3.81 -13.27
C ARG A 64 -15.26 -4.22 -12.04
N ALA A 65 -14.29 -3.40 -11.65
CA ALA A 65 -13.63 -3.51 -10.36
C ALA A 65 -14.57 -3.06 -9.22
N ARG A 66 -14.37 -3.61 -8.03
CA ARG A 66 -15.04 -3.10 -6.82
C ARG A 66 -14.63 -1.65 -6.53
N ALA A 67 -15.52 -0.88 -5.91
CA ALA A 67 -15.26 0.51 -5.54
C ALA A 67 -14.09 0.66 -4.55
N ASP A 68 -13.88 -0.36 -3.71
CA ASP A 68 -12.86 -0.44 -2.66
C ASP A 68 -11.62 -1.26 -3.08
N LEU A 69 -11.40 -1.50 -4.38
CA LEU A 69 -10.34 -2.38 -4.90
C LEU A 69 -8.97 -2.09 -4.28
N LEU A 70 -8.49 -0.85 -4.38
CA LEU A 70 -7.14 -0.50 -3.91
C LEU A 70 -7.01 -0.64 -2.39
N ALA A 71 -8.03 -0.23 -1.64
CA ALA A 71 -8.05 -0.35 -0.19
C ALA A 71 -8.04 -1.82 0.25
N THR A 72 -8.79 -2.67 -0.44
CA THR A 72 -8.86 -4.11 -0.17
C THR A 72 -7.53 -4.80 -0.46
N LEU A 73 -6.91 -4.54 -1.61
CA LEU A 73 -5.62 -5.14 -1.97
C LEU A 73 -4.51 -4.69 -1.00
N GLN A 74 -4.48 -3.41 -0.65
CA GLN A 74 -3.54 -2.90 0.34
C GLN A 74 -3.74 -3.56 1.71
N ARG A 75 -4.98 -3.69 2.17
CA ARG A 75 -5.31 -4.35 3.43
C ARG A 75 -4.79 -5.80 3.44
N ASN A 76 -5.09 -6.57 2.40
CA ASN A 76 -4.66 -7.96 2.28
C ASN A 76 -3.13 -8.10 2.32
N GLU A 77 -2.42 -7.22 1.60
CA GLU A 77 -0.95 -7.22 1.58
C GLU A 77 -0.38 -6.89 2.98
N LEU A 78 -0.97 -5.94 3.69
CA LEU A 78 -0.55 -5.57 5.05
C LEU A 78 -0.87 -6.66 6.07
N GLU A 79 -2.03 -7.32 5.99
CA GLU A 79 -2.39 -8.44 6.88
C GLU A 79 -1.39 -9.60 6.72
N ARG A 80 -1.09 -9.98 5.47
CA ARG A 80 -0.12 -11.06 5.20
C ARG A 80 1.28 -10.68 5.66
N THR A 81 1.77 -9.51 5.24
CA THR A 81 3.13 -9.05 5.57
C THR A 81 3.29 -8.84 7.08
N GLY A 82 2.30 -8.24 7.73
CA GLY A 82 2.29 -8.06 9.18
C GLY A 82 2.30 -9.39 9.93
N ALA A 83 1.53 -10.38 9.49
CA ALA A 83 1.55 -11.72 10.10
C ALA A 83 2.89 -12.46 9.91
N GLU A 84 3.59 -12.24 8.79
CA GLU A 84 4.93 -12.77 8.56
C GLU A 84 5.95 -12.12 9.51
N LEU A 85 5.98 -10.78 9.58
CA LEU A 85 6.90 -10.03 10.43
C LEU A 85 6.64 -10.24 11.92
N ALA A 86 5.38 -10.46 12.31
CA ALA A 86 5.04 -10.75 13.70
C ALA A 86 5.71 -12.03 14.21
N LYS A 87 5.85 -13.03 13.34
CA LYS A 87 6.58 -14.28 13.65
C LYS A 87 8.09 -14.05 13.68
N GLU A 88 8.60 -13.23 12.77
CA GLU A 88 10.03 -12.93 12.68
C GLU A 88 10.54 -12.12 13.89
N TYR A 89 9.83 -11.08 14.28
CA TYR A 89 10.20 -10.20 15.39
C TYR A 89 9.67 -10.67 16.75
N ASN A 90 8.84 -11.71 16.79
CA ASN A 90 8.12 -12.15 17.99
C ASN A 90 7.37 -10.98 18.66
N LEU A 91 6.75 -10.14 17.85
CA LEU A 91 6.02 -8.94 18.26
C LEU A 91 4.67 -8.93 17.51
N PRO A 92 3.52 -8.85 18.19
CA PRO A 92 2.22 -8.81 17.55
C PRO A 92 2.08 -7.70 16.49
N PHE A 93 1.42 -8.01 15.37
CA PHE A 93 1.02 -7.03 14.37
C PHE A 93 -0.38 -6.50 14.69
N TYR A 94 -0.54 -5.19 14.70
CA TYR A 94 -1.84 -4.52 14.81
C TYR A 94 -2.15 -3.68 13.57
N MET A 95 -3.32 -3.94 12.98
CA MET A 95 -3.84 -3.16 11.86
C MET A 95 -4.75 -2.06 12.40
N GLY A 96 -4.23 -0.84 12.46
CA GLY A 96 -5.01 0.30 12.93
C GLY A 96 -6.13 0.70 11.96
N GLU A 97 -7.23 1.20 12.52
CA GLU A 97 -8.38 1.69 11.78
C GLU A 97 -8.37 3.22 11.61
N ALA A 98 -9.18 3.73 10.69
CA ALA A 98 -9.32 5.18 10.50
C ALA A 98 -9.84 5.83 11.79
N GLY A 99 -9.24 6.96 12.16
CA GLY A 99 -9.50 7.69 13.41
C GLY A 99 -8.66 7.21 14.59
N GLU A 100 -8.00 6.06 14.51
CA GLU A 100 -7.16 5.56 15.59
C GLU A 100 -5.82 6.31 15.68
N GLN A 101 -5.33 6.45 16.91
CA GLN A 101 -4.03 7.01 17.19
C GLN A 101 -2.95 5.95 17.03
N VAL A 102 -1.88 6.30 16.32
CA VAL A 102 -0.66 5.52 16.21
C VAL A 102 0.39 6.19 17.07
N GLN A 103 1.01 5.44 17.98
CA GLN A 103 2.09 5.95 18.83
C GLN A 103 3.13 4.86 19.05
N GLY A 104 4.39 5.25 18.87
CA GLY A 104 5.52 4.38 19.13
C GLY A 104 6.79 4.86 18.43
N LYS A 105 7.82 4.04 18.52
CA LYS A 105 9.11 4.27 17.89
C LYS A 105 9.03 3.94 16.41
N PHE A 106 9.46 4.86 15.56
CA PHE A 106 9.66 4.58 14.14
C PHE A 106 10.94 3.76 13.96
N THR A 107 10.84 2.48 13.61
CA THR A 107 11.99 1.55 13.60
C THR A 107 12.50 1.20 12.21
N GLY A 108 11.68 1.36 11.17
CA GLY A 108 12.10 1.07 9.81
C GLY A 108 11.02 1.29 8.77
N THR A 109 11.38 1.09 7.50
CA THR A 109 10.45 1.21 6.38
C THR A 109 10.44 -0.03 5.52
N LEU A 110 9.29 -0.34 4.95
CA LEU A 110 9.07 -1.48 4.08
C LEU A 110 8.55 -1.01 2.73
N GLN A 111 9.12 -1.54 1.65
CA GLN A 111 8.63 -1.31 0.30
C GLN A 111 7.70 -2.46 -0.10
N LEU A 112 6.41 -2.15 -0.20
CA LEU A 112 5.36 -3.07 -0.64
C LEU A 112 4.87 -2.68 -2.04
N ALA A 113 4.05 -3.54 -2.66
CA ALA A 113 3.43 -3.22 -3.94
C ALA A 113 2.46 -2.03 -3.81
N SER A 114 1.76 -1.95 -2.67
CA SER A 114 0.85 -0.84 -2.36
C SER A 114 1.56 0.48 -2.12
N GLY A 115 2.85 0.46 -1.78
CA GLY A 115 3.65 1.65 -1.53
C GLY A 115 4.69 1.44 -0.43
N LYS A 116 5.26 2.55 0.06
CA LYS A 116 6.21 2.53 1.18
C LYS A 116 5.45 2.68 2.50
N PHE A 117 5.77 1.83 3.46
CA PHE A 117 5.19 1.82 4.80
C PHE A 117 6.27 2.07 5.85
N ALA A 118 5.88 2.73 6.93
CA ALA A 118 6.67 2.89 8.14
C ALA A 118 6.21 1.85 9.18
N MET A 119 7.18 1.25 9.86
CA MET A 119 6.96 0.37 10.99
C MET A 119 7.06 1.17 12.28
N ILE A 120 5.96 1.19 13.04
CA ILE A 120 5.87 1.88 14.33
C ILE A 120 5.73 0.80 15.39
N GLU A 121 6.72 0.69 16.27
CA GLU A 121 6.77 -0.31 17.34
C GLU A 121 6.51 0.34 18.69
N ASN A 122 5.75 -0.36 19.53
CA ASN A 122 5.67 -0.08 20.96
C ASN A 122 6.07 -1.34 21.75
N ALA A 123 5.84 -1.34 23.06
CA ALA A 123 6.25 -2.46 23.92
C ALA A 123 5.46 -3.77 23.70
N PHE A 124 4.33 -3.71 23.00
CA PHE A 124 3.37 -4.82 22.92
C PHE A 124 3.02 -5.22 21.49
N GLU A 125 3.21 -4.34 20.52
CA GLU A 125 2.83 -4.55 19.12
C GLU A 125 3.62 -3.65 18.19
N PHE A 126 3.47 -3.90 16.89
CA PHE A 126 3.86 -2.98 15.83
C PHE A 126 2.73 -2.75 14.85
N GLN A 127 2.76 -1.58 14.23
CA GLN A 127 1.83 -1.16 13.19
C GLN A 127 2.58 -0.82 11.91
N LEU A 128 1.97 -1.15 10.77
CA LEU A 128 2.43 -0.74 9.45
C LEU A 128 1.53 0.36 8.93
N VAL A 129 2.11 1.52 8.69
CA VAL A 129 1.35 2.71 8.28
C VAL A 129 1.95 3.37 7.06
N PRO A 130 1.16 4.00 6.17
CA PRO A 130 1.73 4.65 5.00
C PRO A 130 2.78 5.69 5.38
N TRP A 131 3.97 5.52 4.81
CA TRP A 131 5.09 6.42 5.08
C TRP A 131 4.81 7.80 4.47
N ARG A 132 5.29 8.85 5.14
CA ARG A 132 5.27 10.22 4.63
C ARG A 132 6.64 10.87 4.84
N PRO A 133 7.08 11.79 3.96
CA PRO A 133 8.36 12.47 4.11
C PRO A 133 8.55 13.19 5.46
N ALA A 134 7.47 13.60 6.12
CA ALA A 134 7.51 14.28 7.41
C ALA A 134 8.23 13.48 8.52
N ILE A 135 8.33 12.15 8.38
CA ILE A 135 8.98 11.27 9.37
C ILE A 135 10.38 10.79 8.95
N ASP A 136 10.94 11.27 7.84
CA ASP A 136 12.22 10.77 7.33
C ASP A 136 13.36 10.86 8.35
N ASP A 137 13.49 12.02 9.00
CA ASP A 137 14.54 12.25 10.00
C ASP A 137 14.15 11.76 11.42
N ARG A 138 13.10 10.94 11.51
CA ARG A 138 12.55 10.45 12.79
C ARG A 138 12.85 8.99 13.05
N LEU A 139 13.67 8.34 12.22
CA LEU A 139 14.08 6.96 12.46
C LEU A 139 14.72 6.82 13.86
N GLY A 140 14.25 5.83 14.60
CA GLY A 140 14.65 5.58 15.98
C GLY A 140 13.99 6.49 17.03
N ARG A 141 13.08 7.40 16.64
CA ARG A 141 12.40 8.32 17.57
C ARG A 141 10.94 7.92 17.80
N GLU A 142 10.44 8.27 18.97
CA GLU A 142 9.01 8.24 19.28
C GLU A 142 8.25 9.24 18.39
N ILE A 143 7.20 8.77 17.74
CA ILE A 143 6.29 9.57 16.95
C ILE A 143 4.84 9.26 17.30
N THR A 144 3.96 10.18 16.96
CA THR A 144 2.52 10.02 17.18
C THR A 144 1.78 10.55 15.97
N GLY A 145 0.69 9.90 15.59
CA GLY A 145 -0.16 10.33 14.50
C GLY A 145 -1.57 9.77 14.63
N VAL A 146 -2.44 10.17 13.70
CA VAL A 146 -3.80 9.66 13.59
C VAL A 146 -3.98 9.11 12.17
N ILE A 147 -4.58 7.93 12.06
CA ILE A 147 -4.93 7.31 10.78
C ILE A 147 -6.13 8.07 10.21
N LEU A 148 -6.01 8.53 8.97
CA LEU A 148 -7.04 9.26 8.26
C LEU A 148 -7.93 8.30 7.46
N ASP A 149 -9.16 8.76 7.19
CA ASP A 149 -10.01 8.13 6.19
C ASP A 149 -9.28 8.05 4.84
N GLY A 150 -9.40 6.89 4.17
CA GLY A 150 -8.66 6.60 2.94
C GLY A 150 -7.21 6.13 3.17
N GLY A 151 -6.81 5.89 4.43
CA GLY A 151 -5.58 5.20 4.78
C GLY A 151 -4.35 6.09 4.95
N GLY A 152 -4.48 7.41 4.86
CA GLY A 152 -3.35 8.33 5.14
C GLY A 152 -3.01 8.40 6.63
N ILE A 153 -1.90 9.09 6.97
CA ILE A 153 -1.60 9.47 8.36
C ILE A 153 -1.37 10.98 8.48
N GLU A 154 -1.95 11.57 9.51
CA GLU A 154 -1.60 12.88 10.03
C GLU A 154 -0.65 12.74 11.22
N TRP A 155 0.59 13.20 11.06
CA TRP A 155 1.61 13.11 12.11
C TRP A 155 1.53 14.31 13.05
N ARG A 156 1.52 14.03 14.36
CA ARG A 156 1.69 14.98 15.45
C ARG A 156 3.12 14.89 15.97
N LEU A 157 4.05 15.37 15.14
CA LEU A 157 5.47 15.37 15.49
C LEU A 157 5.70 16.44 16.55
N GLY A 158 5.89 16.03 17.81
CA GLY A 158 6.28 16.94 18.89
C GLY A 158 7.44 17.82 18.44
N ARG A 159 7.33 19.11 18.76
CA ARG A 159 8.31 20.16 18.42
C ARG A 159 9.70 19.68 18.83
N VAL A 160 10.61 19.57 17.86
CA VAL A 160 12.04 19.45 18.17
C VAL A 160 12.40 20.78 18.84
N LEU A 161 12.63 20.75 20.16
CA LEU A 161 13.38 21.81 20.80
C LEU A 161 14.79 21.72 20.22
N GLY A 162 15.02 22.43 19.12
CA GLY A 162 16.35 22.77 18.69
C GLY A 162 16.98 23.59 19.80
N LEU A 163 17.90 22.98 20.55
CA LEU A 163 18.88 23.74 21.30
C LEU A 163 19.72 24.47 20.25
N GLY A 164 19.39 25.74 20.05
CA GLY A 164 20.28 26.68 19.40
C GLY A 164 21.52 26.83 20.27
N LEU A 165 22.67 26.48 19.70
CA LEU A 165 23.96 27.02 20.10
C LEU A 165 24.26 28.22 19.19
#